data_AF-A0A0T6BGW6-F1
#
_entry.id   AF-A0A0T6BGW6-F1
#
_cell.length_a   1.000
_cell.length_b   1.000
_cell.length_c   1.000
_cell.angle_alpha   90.00
_cell.angle_beta   90.00
_cell.angle_gamma   90.00
#
_symmetry.space_group_name_H-M   'P 1'
#
loop_
_entity.id
_entity.type
_entity.pdbx_description
1 polymer ?
#
loop_
_entity_poly.entity_id
_entity_poly.type
_entity_poly.pdbx_seq_one_letter_code
_entity_poly.pdbx_strand_id
1 'polypeptide(L)'
;SGVSHTLHLEDSGLDVIIVDQRFDWPVARPVEETEVVIIELHVRSRLFADKLLGTYGLVLQSVIQDGRLSVSDDLVDPNNKPLPEISRVLSRTLLCIQDD
;
A
#
# COMPACT_ATOMS: atom_id res chain seq x y z
N SER A 1 14.85 7.18 -8.99
CA SER A 1 14.12 5.94 -9.33
C SER A 1 13.38 5.49 -8.09
N GLY A 2 12.07 5.25 -8.18
CA GLY A 2 11.32 4.68 -7.05
C GLY A 2 11.68 3.20 -6.89
N VAL A 3 11.75 2.72 -5.65
CA VAL A 3 11.79 1.29 -5.34
C VAL A 3 10.36 0.83 -5.12
N SER A 4 9.99 -0.33 -5.66
CA SER A 4 8.70 -0.97 -5.39
C SER A 4 8.92 -2.33 -4.75
N HIS A 5 8.00 -2.71 -3.87
CA HIS A 5 7.92 -4.05 -3.31
C HIS A 5 6.66 -4.72 -3.82
N THR A 6 6.76 -6.01 -4.13
CA THR A 6 5.63 -6.82 -4.59
C THR A 6 5.49 -8.05 -3.71
N LEU A 7 4.30 -8.26 -3.16
CA LEU A 7 3.95 -9.45 -2.42
C LEU A 7 2.84 -10.20 -3.14
N HIS A 8 3.03 -11.51 -3.32
CA HIS A 8 1.97 -12.39 -3.80
C HIS A 8 1.18 -12.93 -2.61
N LEU A 9 -0.14 -12.73 -2.67
CA LEU A 9 -1.08 -13.17 -1.65
C LEU A 9 -1.88 -14.34 -2.22
N GLU A 10 -2.07 -15.37 -1.40
CA GLU A 10 -3.01 -16.43 -1.72
C GLU A 10 -4.42 -16.01 -1.28
N ASP A 11 -5.40 -16.27 -2.13
CA ASP A 11 -6.80 -16.07 -1.77
C ASP A 11 -7.19 -17.11 -0.72
N SER A 12 -7.41 -16.66 0.51
CA SER A 12 -7.85 -17.50 1.62
C SER A 12 -9.34 -17.82 1.57
N GLY A 13 -10.10 -17.25 0.61
CA GLY A 13 -11.54 -17.34 0.52
C GLY A 13 -12.28 -16.58 1.62
N LEU A 14 -11.56 -15.75 2.39
CA LEU A 14 -12.11 -14.86 3.41
C LEU A 14 -12.41 -13.48 2.80
N ASP A 15 -13.36 -12.78 3.41
CA ASP A 15 -13.73 -11.41 3.00
C ASP A 15 -12.63 -10.37 3.27
N VAL A 16 -11.58 -10.76 4.00
CA VAL A 16 -10.48 -9.89 4.41
C VAL A 16 -9.15 -10.55 4.10
N ILE A 17 -8.27 -9.79 3.46
CA ILE A 17 -6.89 -10.16 3.24
C ILE A 17 -6.04 -9.44 4.29
N ILE A 18 -5.29 -10.22 5.08
CA ILE A 18 -4.38 -9.69 6.11
C ILE A 18 -2.96 -9.74 5.57
N VAL A 19 -2.31 -8.58 5.55
CA VAL A 19 -0.91 -8.44 5.16
C VAL A 19 -0.11 -7.96 6.37
N ASP A 20 0.58 -8.88 7.03
CA ASP A 20 1.45 -8.60 8.18
C ASP A 20 2.93 -8.63 7.75
N GLN A 21 3.30 -7.68 6.89
CA GLN A 21 4.65 -7.58 6.32
C GLN A 21 5.21 -6.18 6.49
N ARG A 22 6.53 -6.12 6.71
CA ARG A 22 7.31 -4.88 6.75
C ARG A 22 8.01 -4.69 5.42
N PHE A 23 7.92 -3.47 4.89
CA PHE A 23 8.61 -3.06 3.68
C PHE A 23 9.55 -1.90 4.01
N ASP A 24 10.81 -2.03 3.64
CA ASP A 24 11.84 -1.03 3.89
C ASP A 24 12.32 -0.45 2.55
N TRP A 25 12.36 0.88 2.44
CA TRP A 25 12.85 1.59 1.27
C TRP A 25 14.18 2.27 1.61
N PRO A 26 15.30 1.88 0.96
CA PRO A 26 16.54 2.62 1.13
C PRO A 26 16.39 4.00 0.48
N VAL A 27 16.54 5.06 1.28
CA VAL A 27 16.46 6.44 0.81
C VAL A 27 17.86 7.04 0.72
N ALA A 28 18.24 7.50 -0.48
CA ALA A 28 19.56 8.10 -0.71
C ALA A 28 19.63 9.58 -0.33
N ARG A 29 18.48 10.19 -0.02
CA ARG A 29 18.31 11.57 0.40
C ARG A 29 17.11 11.66 1.35
N PRO A 30 17.00 12.73 2.15
CA PRO A 30 15.79 12.99 2.91
C PRO A 30 14.54 12.96 2.02
N VAL A 31 13.48 12.36 2.53
CA VAL A 31 12.17 12.27 1.88
C VAL A 31 11.52 13.66 1.89
N GLU A 32 10.90 14.05 0.78
CA GLU A 32 10.16 15.32 0.68
C GLU A 32 8.71 15.16 1.15
N GLU A 33 8.13 16.21 1.73
CA GLU A 33 6.73 16.18 2.23
C GLU A 33 5.69 15.88 1.14
N THR A 34 6.04 16.11 -0.12
CA THR A 34 5.17 15.87 -1.29
C THR A 34 5.30 14.45 -1.86
N GLU A 35 6.23 13.64 -1.36
CA GLU A 35 6.39 12.25 -1.80
C GLU A 35 5.22 11.38 -1.33
N VAL A 36 4.88 10.38 -2.15
CA VAL A 36 3.71 9.53 -1.94
C VAL A 36 4.13 8.07 -1.99
N VAL A 37 3.75 7.30 -0.98
CA VAL A 37 3.74 5.83 -1.06
C VAL A 37 2.41 5.41 -1.66
N ILE A 38 2.48 4.66 -2.77
CA ILE A 38 1.31 4.12 -3.45
C ILE A 38 1.25 2.62 -3.14
N ILE A 39 0.11 2.18 -2.62
CA ILE A 39 -0.24 0.78 -2.42
C ILE A 39 -1.25 0.41 -3.48
N GLU A 40 -0.97 -0.65 -4.24
CA GLU A 40 -1.88 -1.17 -5.27
C GLU A 40 -2.23 -2.62 -4.99
N LEU A 41 -3.51 -2.96 -5.13
CA LEU A 41 -3.99 -4.34 -5.10
C LEU A 41 -4.32 -4.79 -6.52
N HIS A 42 -3.70 -5.89 -6.95
CA HIS A 42 -3.94 -6.48 -8.26
C HIS A 42 -4.54 -7.87 -8.14
N VAL A 43 -5.55 -8.20 -8.95
CA VAL A 43 -5.94 -9.58 -9.20
C VAL A 43 -5.02 -10.15 -10.24
N ARG A 44 -4.27 -11.18 -9.85
CA ARG A 44 -3.40 -11.90 -10.76
C ARG A 44 -4.20 -12.81 -11.68
N SER A 45 -3.93 -12.74 -12.98
CA SER A 45 -4.53 -13.64 -13.96
C SER A 45 -3.46 -14.52 -14.60
N ARG A 46 -3.78 -15.80 -14.82
CA ARG A 46 -2.86 -16.72 -15.52
C ARG A 46 -2.91 -16.56 -17.05
N LEU A 47 -4.01 -16.03 -17.56
CA LEU A 47 -4.32 -15.98 -19.01
C LEU A 47 -4.37 -14.55 -19.56
N PHE A 48 -4.45 -13.55 -18.68
CA PHE A 48 -4.59 -12.14 -19.04
C PHE A 48 -3.61 -11.30 -18.21
N ALA A 49 -3.50 -10.02 -18.56
CA ALA A 49 -2.79 -9.06 -17.72
C ALA A 49 -3.46 -8.94 -16.34
N ASP A 50 -2.65 -8.67 -15.32
CA ASP A 50 -3.13 -8.43 -13.97
C ASP A 50 -4.05 -7.21 -13.94
N LYS A 51 -5.13 -7.31 -13.17
CA LYS A 51 -6.15 -6.27 -13.08
C LYS A 51 -5.97 -5.50 -11.77
N LEU A 52 -5.72 -4.20 -11.86
CA LEU A 52 -5.78 -3.30 -10.70
C LEU A 52 -7.20 -3.30 -10.12
N LEU A 53 -7.32 -3.73 -8.87
CA LEU A 53 -8.56 -3.62 -8.11
C LEU A 53 -8.68 -2.26 -7.46
N GLY A 54 -7.63 -1.82 -6.79
CA GLY A 54 -7.66 -0.53 -6.14
C GLY A 54 -6.31 -0.03 -5.68
N THR A 55 -6.31 1.24 -5.34
CA THR A 55 -5.11 2.00 -4.99
C THR A 55 -5.35 2.77 -3.70
N TYR A 56 -4.28 2.93 -2.93
CA TYR A 56 -4.21 3.84 -1.81
C TYR A 56 -2.94 4.66 -1.91
N GLY A 57 -3.06 5.98 -1.74
CA GLY A 57 -1.94 6.91 -1.79
C GLY A 57 -1.73 7.56 -0.44
N LEU A 58 -0.52 7.46 0.09
CA LEU A 58 -0.13 8.06 1.35
C LEU A 58 0.94 9.13 1.14
N VAL A 59 0.62 10.38 1.48
CA VAL A 59 1.59 11.49 1.48
C VAL A 59 2.50 11.36 2.70
N LEU A 60 3.82 11.48 2.50
CA LEU A 60 4.83 11.19 3.53
C LEU A 60 5.04 12.32 4.53
N GLN A 61 4.40 13.48 4.35
CA GLN A 61 4.46 14.61 5.27
C GLN A 61 4.26 14.20 6.74
N SER A 62 3.23 13.41 7.07
CA SER A 62 2.98 13.00 8.45
C SER A 62 4.08 12.08 9.00
N VAL A 63 4.69 11.26 8.15
CA VAL A 63 5.77 10.34 8.57
C VAL A 63 7.05 11.13 8.85
N ILE A 64 7.32 12.17 8.07
CA ILE A 64 8.44 13.09 8.29
C ILE A 64 8.26 13.86 9.60
N GLN A 65 7.02 14.31 9.89
CA GLN A 65 6.72 15.08 11.11
C GLN A 65 6.74 14.23 12.38
N ASP A 66 6.13 13.04 12.33
CA ASP A 66 5.89 12.21 13.52
C ASP A 66 6.87 11.03 13.64
N GLY A 67 7.75 10.81 12.66
CA GLY A 67 8.72 9.71 12.59
C GLY A 67 8.10 8.33 12.29
N ARG A 68 6.78 8.18 12.43
CA ARG A 68 6.04 6.95 12.17
C ARG A 68 4.59 7.26 11.86
N LEU A 69 4.02 6.49 10.93
CA LEU A 69 2.59 6.51 10.66
C LEU A 69 1.97 5.10 10.72
N SER A 70 0.80 5.01 11.33
CA SER A 70 -0.08 3.84 11.27
C SER A 70 -1.39 4.28 10.63
N VAL A 71 -1.74 3.65 9.51
CA VAL A 71 -2.95 3.97 8.75
C VAL A 71 -3.93 2.80 8.84
N SER A 72 -5.22 3.10 8.80
CA SER A 72 -6.30 2.16 8.52
C SER A 72 -7.30 2.86 7.61
N ASP A 73 -7.35 2.47 6.34
CA ASP A 73 -8.16 3.15 5.33
C ASP A 73 -8.67 2.14 4.28
N ASP A 74 -9.57 2.61 3.42
CA ASP A 74 -10.16 1.85 2.33
C ASP A 74 -9.42 2.06 1.00
N LEU A 75 -9.29 0.98 0.24
CA LEU A 75 -8.85 1.07 -1.15
C LEU A 75 -9.98 1.63 -2.03
N VAL A 76 -9.61 2.43 -3.02
CA VAL A 76 -10.54 2.92 -4.05
C VAL A 76 -10.26 2.28 -5.39
N ASP A 77 -11.31 2.08 -6.19
CA ASP A 77 -11.21 1.64 -7.57
C ASP A 77 -10.63 2.75 -8.48
N PRO A 78 -10.31 2.45 -9.74
CA PRO A 78 -9.80 3.46 -10.69
C PRO A 78 -10.75 4.63 -10.98
N ASN A 79 -12.02 4.56 -10.55
CA ASN A 79 -13.01 5.63 -10.67
C ASN A 79 -13.22 6.38 -9.34
N ASN A 80 -12.31 6.24 -8.38
CA ASN A 80 -12.38 6.82 -7.03
C ASN A 80 -13.61 6.39 -6.23
N LYS A 81 -14.14 5.18 -6.49
CA LYS A 81 -15.20 4.59 -5.69
C LYS A 81 -14.60 3.64 -4.66
N PRO A 82 -15.05 3.65 -3.40
CA PRO A 82 -14.63 2.66 -2.41
C PRO A 82 -14.84 1.24 -2.92
N LEU A 83 -13.88 0.35 -2.66
CA LEU A 83 -14.06 -1.07 -2.96
C LEU A 83 -15.17 -1.69 -2.09
N PRO A 84 -15.91 -2.69 -2.60
CA PRO A 84 -16.89 -3.44 -1.82
C PRO A 84 -16.28 -4.06 -0.55
N GLU A 85 -17.09 -4.23 0.50
CA GLU A 85 -16.66 -4.71 1.83
C GLU A 85 -15.89 -6.04 1.80
N ILE A 86 -16.24 -6.90 0.84
CA ILE A 86 -15.66 -8.23 0.55
C ILE A 86 -14.25 -8.17 -0.06
N SER A 87 -13.75 -6.97 -0.34
CA SER A 87 -12.44 -6.71 -0.95
C SER A 87 -11.59 -5.75 -0.10
N ARG A 88 -11.95 -5.58 1.18
CA ARG A 88 -11.19 -4.75 2.10
C ARG A 88 -9.89 -5.45 2.47
N VAL A 89 -8.79 -4.84 2.06
CA VAL A 89 -7.47 -5.16 2.62
C VAL A 89 -7.32 -4.30 3.86
N LEU A 90 -7.31 -4.94 5.03
CA LEU A 90 -6.89 -4.25 6.26
C LEU A 90 -5.37 -4.10 6.22
N SER A 91 -4.92 -3.02 5.58
CA SER A 91 -3.54 -2.63 5.62
C SER A 91 -3.24 -2.03 7.00
N ARG A 92 -2.59 -2.80 7.87
CA ARG A 92 -1.81 -2.21 8.97
C ARG A 92 -0.39 -1.98 8.47
N THR A 93 -0.22 -1.10 7.48
CA THR A 93 1.13 -0.68 7.09
C THR A 93 1.66 0.27 8.15
N LEU A 94 2.68 -0.20 8.87
CA LEU A 94 3.54 0.64 9.67
C LEU A 94 4.64 1.17 8.76
N LEU A 95 4.56 2.44 8.40
CA LEU A 95 5.64 3.11 7.69
C LEU A 95 6.55 3.79 8.72
N CYS A 96 7.81 3.37 8.75
CA CYS A 96 8.87 3.99 9.52
C CYS A 96 9.94 4.47 8.53
N ILE A 97 10.25 5.77 8.54
CA ILE A 97 11.45 6.27 7.88
C ILE A 97 12.57 6.15 8.91
N GLN A 98 13.63 5.41 8.57
CA GLN A 98 14.86 5.40 9.35
C GLN A 98 15.83 6.36 8.67
N ASP A 99 16.12 7.47 9.32
CA ASP A 99 17.28 8.30 8.98
C ASP A 99 18.49 7.69 9.70
N ASP A 100 19.56 7.38 8.95
CA ASP A 100 20.86 6.98 9.50
C ASP A 100 21.58 8.17 10.19
#